data_AF-A0A821HST5-F1
#
_entry.id   AF-A0A821HST5-F1
#
_cell.length_a   1.000
_cell.length_b   1.000
_cell.length_c   1.000
_cell.angle_alpha   90.00
_cell.angle_beta   90.00
_cell.angle_gamma   90.00
#
_symmetry.space_group_name_H-M   'P 1'
#
loop_
_entity.id
_entity.type
_entity.pdbx_description
1 polymer ?
#
loop_
_entity_poly.entity_id
_entity_poly.type
_entity_poly.pdbx_seq_one_letter_code
_entity_poly.pdbx_strand_id
1 'polypeptide(L)' 'RLESMTHLTKEEKEFMIKEKQDILFKSFITVLEAVSQITRAPAETPREQTFQKDYSKQID' A
#
# COMPACT_ATOMS: atom_id res chain seq x y z
N ARG A 1 -18.23 -11.35 14.58
CA ARG A 1 -17.34 -12.49 14.94
C ARG A 1 -16.24 -12.09 15.96
N LEU A 2 -15.69 -10.87 15.91
CA LEU A 2 -14.80 -10.34 16.97
C LEU A 2 -15.55 -10.00 18.28
N GLU A 3 -16.80 -9.55 18.19
CA GLU A 3 -17.60 -9.23 19.38
C GLU A 3 -17.97 -10.45 20.24
N SER A 4 -18.02 -11.65 19.67
CA SER A 4 -18.29 -12.89 20.40
C SER A 4 -17.08 -13.43 21.16
N MET A 5 -15.90 -12.82 21.01
CA MET A 5 -14.70 -13.20 21.77
C MET A 5 -14.75 -12.49 23.12
N THR A 6 -15.46 -13.11 24.07
CA THR A 6 -15.70 -12.58 25.42
C THR A 6 -14.46 -12.60 26.32
N HIS A 7 -13.43 -13.35 25.93
CA HIS A 7 -12.18 -13.51 26.68
C HIS A 7 -11.10 -12.48 26.32
N LEU A 8 -11.28 -11.70 25.24
CA LEU A 8 -10.31 -10.68 24.83
C LEU A 8 -10.68 -9.32 25.42
N THR A 9 -9.70 -8.61 25.94
CA THR A 9 -9.84 -7.20 26.34
C THR A 9 -10.10 -6.33 25.11
N LYS A 10 -10.57 -5.10 25.34
CA LYS A 10 -10.82 -4.15 24.24
C LYS A 10 -9.54 -3.87 23.44
N GLU A 11 -8.42 -3.72 24.14
CA GLU A 11 -7.09 -3.45 23.56
C GLU A 11 -6.62 -4.61 22.69
N GLU A 12 -6.82 -5.86 23.12
CA GLU A 12 -6.46 -7.05 22.34
C GLU A 12 -7.29 -7.15 21.05
N LYS A 13 -8.59 -6.80 21.11
CA LYS A 13 -9.45 -6.77 19.91
C LYS A 13 -9.01 -5.70 18.92
N GLU A 14 -8.66 -4.51 19.40
CA GLU A 14 -8.15 -3.41 18.57
C GLU A 14 -6.81 -3.79 17.91
N PHE A 15 -5.90 -4.40 18.68
CA PHE A 15 -4.65 -4.93 18.16
C PHE A 15 -4.88 -5.96 17.05
N MET A 16 -5.78 -6.93 17.26
CA MET A 16 -6.10 -7.94 16.24
C MET A 16 -6.71 -7.35 14.96
N ILE A 17 -7.57 -6.33 15.09
CA ILE A 17 -8.14 -5.64 13.92
C ILE A 17 -7.03 -4.94 13.14
N LYS A 18 -6.12 -4.25 13.85
CA LYS A 18 -4.99 -3.57 13.25
C LYS A 18 -4.06 -4.56 12.55
N GLU A 19 -3.63 -5.62 13.21
CA GLU A 19 -2.77 -6.65 12.61
C GLU A 19 -3.40 -7.27 11.36
N LYS A 20 -4.72 -7.55 11.40
CA LYS A 20 -5.44 -8.05 10.24
C LYS A 20 -5.42 -7.04 9.08
N GLN A 21 -5.65 -5.77 9.37
CA GLN A 21 -5.58 -4.70 8.37
C GLN A 21 -4.15 -4.57 7.82
N ASP A 22 -3.15 -4.57 8.69
CA ASP A 22 -1.73 -4.47 8.33
C ASP A 22 -1.32 -5.63 7.41
N ILE A 23 -1.74 -6.87 7.70
CA ILE A 23 -1.48 -8.03 6.82
C ILE A 23 -2.09 -7.81 5.43
N LEU A 24 -3.31 -7.29 5.35
CA LEU A 24 -3.97 -7.03 4.07
C LEU A 24 -3.24 -5.91 3.31
N PHE A 25 -3.01 -4.77 3.96
CA PHE A 25 -2.46 -3.56 3.34
C PHE A 25 -0.97 -3.66 3.04
N LYS A 26 -0.19 -4.42 3.81
CA LYS A 26 1.25 -4.60 3.59
C LYS A 26 1.56 -5.06 2.17
N SER A 27 0.79 -6.02 1.66
CA SER A 27 0.96 -6.51 0.29
C SER A 27 0.71 -5.43 -0.77
N PHE A 28 -0.33 -4.62 -0.60
CA PHE A 28 -0.64 -3.50 -1.48
C PHE A 28 0.43 -2.42 -1.44
N ILE A 29 0.89 -2.05 -0.23
CA ILE A 29 1.94 -1.06 -0.03
C ILE A 29 3.23 -1.49 -0.74
N THR A 30 3.66 -2.74 -0.55
CA THR A 30 4.87 -3.26 -1.21
C THR A 30 4.80 -3.17 -2.74
N VAL A 31 3.65 -3.49 -3.34
CA VAL A 31 3.48 -3.38 -4.80
C VAL A 31 3.51 -1.92 -5.24
N LEU A 32 2.82 -1.03 -4.51
CA LEU A 32 2.79 0.39 -4.83
C LEU A 32 4.16 1.06 -4.69
N GLU A 33 4.95 0.67 -3.69
CA GLU A 33 6.34 1.11 -3.53
C GLU A 33 7.21 0.68 -4.72
N ALA A 34 7.08 -0.57 -5.16
CA ALA A 34 7.80 -1.07 -6.33
C ALA A 34 7.41 -0.31 -7.60
N VAL A 35 6.12 -0.09 -7.83
CA VAL A 35 5.63 0.71 -8.97
C VAL A 35 6.17 2.12 -8.90
N SER A 36 6.10 2.78 -7.74
CA SER A 36 6.61 4.14 -7.54
C SER A 36 8.10 4.24 -7.88
N GLN A 37 8.91 3.29 -7.40
CA GLN A 37 10.34 3.24 -7.70
C GLN A 37 10.62 3.13 -9.20
N ILE A 38 9.88 2.27 -9.91
CA ILE A 38 10.04 2.08 -11.35
C ILE A 38 9.63 3.36 -12.10
N THR A 39 8.48 3.94 -11.76
CA THR A 39 7.95 5.11 -12.49
C THR A 39 8.77 6.38 -12.28
N ARG A 40 9.50 6.48 -11.17
CA ARG A 40 10.38 7.60 -10.83
C ARG A 40 11.80 7.44 -11.38
N ALA A 41 12.17 6.27 -11.87
CA ALA A 41 13.45 6.07 -12.53
C ALA A 41 13.54 6.92 -13.82
N PRO A 42 14.74 7.34 -14.26
CA PRO A 42 14.88 8.07 -15.51
C PRO A 42 14.29 7.29 -16.70
N ALA A 43 13.47 7.94 -17.53
CA ALA A 43 12.90 7.29 -18.70
C ALA A 43 13.98 6.92 -19.74
N GLU A 44 13.95 5.69 -20.22
CA GLU A 44 14.88 5.15 -21.22
C GLU A 44 14.26 5.13 -22.62
N THR A 45 12.92 5.11 -22.70
CA THR A 45 12.18 5.07 -23.97
C THR A 45 11.29 6.30 -24.19
N PRO A 46 10.95 6.67 -25.45
CA PRO A 46 10.00 7.76 -25.72
C PRO A 46 8.62 7.55 -25.09
N ARG A 47 8.20 6.29 -24.95
CA ARG A 47 6.95 5.92 -24.30
C ARG A 47 6.99 6.23 -22.81
N GLU A 48 8.09 5.92 -22.13
CA GLU A 48 8.29 6.24 -20.71
C GLU A 48 8.38 7.75 -20.47
N GLN A 49 9.04 8.50 -21.37
CA GLN A 49 9.08 9.97 -21.29
C GLN A 49 7.68 10.57 -21.38
N THR A 50 6.84 10.04 -22.28
CA THR A 50 5.45 10.48 -22.42
C THR A 50 4.64 10.15 -21.16
N PHE A 51 4.80 8.93 -20.64
CA PHE A 51 4.16 8.52 -19.39
C PHE A 51 4.55 9.44 -18.22
N GLN A 52 5.83 9.71 -18.04
CA GLN A 52 6.29 10.61 -16.97
C GLN A 52 5.74 12.02 -17.15
N LYS A 53 5.76 12.55 -18.38
CA LYS A 53 5.20 13.87 -18.65
C LYS A 53 3.72 13.99 -18.25
N ASP A 54 2.93 12.97 -18.50
CA ASP A 54 1.48 13.00 -18.31
C ASP A 54 1.05 12.66 -16.87
N TYR A 55 1.83 11.83 -16.17
CA TYR A 55 1.42 11.22 -14.90
C TYR A 55 2.35 11.49 -13.69
N SER A 56 3.55 12.07 -13.87
CA SER A 56 4.48 12.27 -12.74
C SER A 56 3.88 13.11 -11.60
N LYS A 57 3.05 14.13 -11.90
CA LYS A 57 2.43 14.98 -10.87
C LYS A 57 1.40 14.24 -10.00
N GLN A 58 0.86 13.15 -10.49
CA GLN A 58 -0.17 12.35 -9.83
C GLN A 58 0.42 11.16 -9.06
N ILE A 59 1.66 10.78 -9.41
CA ILE A 59 2.40 9.66 -8.81
C ILE A 59 3.36 10.14 -7.71
N ASP A 60 3.75 11.42 -7.71
CA ASP A 60 4.55 12.05 -6.65
C ASP A 60 3.79 12.24 -5.34
#